data_AF-A0AAU8EU17-F1
#
_entry.id   AF-A0AAU8EU17-F1
#
_cell.length_a   1.000
_cell.length_b   1.000
_cell.length_c   1.000
_cell.angle_alpha   90.00
_cell.angle_beta   90.00
_cell.angle_gamma   90.00
#
_symmetry.space_group_name_H-M   'P 1'
#
loop_
_entity.id
_entity.type
_entity.pdbx_description
1 polymer ?
#
loop_
_entity_poly.entity_id
_entity_poly.type
_entity_poly.pdbx_seq_one_letter_code
_entity_poly.pdbx_strand_id
1 'polypeptide(L)'
;MTIALPDLWTDWCSVTGRPAERVDETVLALFSRQAGPSRAVLAALRRMIDPEPTVAPAWPHVHKDDPGSLHRLMKRATILIQDPATHWVFRLRLRRMLFAAVLIAPPGHGGLGLDREGALGLGPIEMQRLRPRIGVAPDPQSCPACAVWSWLDVIGTNNGWSHQSVRALGRRRDQKDDEHRHLLRDASPDWLLCVGMLPAIDRWGYIDPYSSMHPSSLSAVIRAMNALVEGPVPVPAPVPDSEPRTAARAISPQEEERILARADELTARVAKILREYG
;
A
#
# COMPACT_ATOMS: atom_id res chain seq x y z
N MET A 1 -6.65 -8.64 -16.32
CA MET A 1 -7.15 -8.28 -17.66
C MET A 1 -6.40 -9.17 -18.63
N THR A 2 -7.07 -10.18 -19.18
CA THR A 2 -6.60 -10.88 -20.38
C THR A 2 -6.69 -9.86 -21.51
N ILE A 3 -5.55 -9.34 -21.95
CA ILE A 3 -5.50 -8.48 -23.14
C ILE A 3 -5.93 -9.38 -24.29
N ALA A 4 -7.09 -9.10 -24.88
CA ALA A 4 -7.55 -9.84 -26.05
C ALA A 4 -6.49 -9.72 -27.14
N LEU A 5 -5.99 -10.86 -27.62
CA LEU A 5 -5.03 -10.88 -28.72
C LEU A 5 -5.73 -10.36 -29.98
N PRO A 6 -5.05 -9.57 -30.83
CA PRO A 6 -5.64 -9.13 -32.08
C PRO A 6 -6.04 -10.34 -32.94
N ASP A 7 -7.25 -10.36 -33.50
CA ASP A 7 -7.77 -11.50 -34.29
C ASP A 7 -6.83 -11.90 -35.43
N LEU A 8 -6.21 -10.90 -36.09
CA LEU A 8 -5.23 -11.12 -37.16
C LEU A 8 -3.99 -11.90 -36.69
N TRP A 9 -3.58 -11.75 -35.43
CA TRP A 9 -2.48 -12.50 -34.84
C TRP A 9 -2.88 -13.94 -34.56
N THR A 10 -4.06 -14.15 -33.96
CA THR A 10 -4.55 -15.50 -33.66
C THR A 10 -4.79 -16.31 -34.93
N ASP A 11 -5.31 -15.68 -35.98
CA ASP A 11 -5.52 -16.32 -37.28
C ASP A 11 -4.21 -16.72 -37.94
N TRP A 12 -3.22 -15.82 -37.96
CA TRP A 12 -1.89 -16.13 -38.51
C TRP A 12 -1.17 -17.23 -37.71
N CYS A 13 -1.26 -17.21 -36.39
CA CYS A 13 -0.73 -18.26 -35.52
C CYS A 13 -1.37 -19.62 -35.81
N SER A 14 -2.69 -19.65 -35.97
CA SER A 14 -3.45 -20.85 -36.34
C SER A 14 -2.97 -21.42 -37.68
N VAL A 15 -2.83 -20.57 -38.71
CA VAL A 15 -2.39 -20.99 -40.05
C VAL A 15 -0.92 -21.46 -40.08
N THR A 16 -0.05 -20.86 -39.28
CA THR A 16 1.38 -21.20 -39.25
C THR A 16 1.75 -22.26 -38.20
N GLY A 17 0.77 -22.78 -37.45
CA GLY A 17 0.99 -23.77 -36.40
C GLY A 17 1.79 -23.24 -35.20
N ARG A 18 1.75 -21.93 -34.95
CA ARG A 18 2.51 -21.28 -33.87
C ARG A 18 1.61 -21.04 -32.65
N PRO A 19 2.11 -21.22 -31.42
CA PRO A 19 1.36 -20.87 -30.22
C PRO A 19 1.12 -19.35 -30.16
N ALA A 20 -0.14 -18.93 -30.04
CA ALA A 20 -0.52 -17.51 -30.01
C ALA A 20 0.04 -16.74 -28.80
N GLU A 21 0.37 -17.47 -27.73
CA GLU A 21 0.95 -16.92 -26.49
C GLU A 21 2.45 -16.65 -26.61
N ARG A 22 3.12 -17.24 -27.60
CA ARG A 22 4.57 -17.16 -27.76
C ARG A 22 4.95 -16.00 -28.67
N VAL A 23 4.87 -14.80 -28.10
CA VAL A 23 5.21 -13.55 -28.79
C VAL A 23 6.68 -13.23 -28.50
N ASP A 24 7.52 -13.28 -29.52
CA ASP A 24 8.93 -12.87 -29.46
C ASP A 24 9.30 -12.10 -30.74
N GLU A 25 10.44 -11.41 -30.72
CA GLU A 25 10.77 -10.47 -31.78
C GLU A 25 11.11 -11.14 -33.11
N THR A 26 11.51 -12.42 -33.07
CA THR A 26 11.72 -13.23 -34.28
C THR A 26 10.39 -13.60 -34.92
N VAL A 27 9.42 -14.01 -34.10
CA VAL A 27 8.06 -14.34 -34.55
C VAL A 27 7.33 -13.09 -35.05
N LEU A 28 7.49 -11.93 -34.40
CA LEU A 28 6.91 -10.67 -34.90
C LEU A 28 7.51 -10.21 -36.23
N ALA A 29 8.83 -10.39 -36.43
CA ALA A 29 9.46 -10.10 -37.72
C ALA A 29 8.97 -11.03 -38.84
N LEU A 30 8.63 -12.29 -38.53
CA LEU A 30 8.01 -13.24 -39.46
C LEU A 30 6.56 -12.85 -39.78
N PHE A 31 5.75 -12.59 -38.76
CA PHE A 31 4.37 -12.13 -38.90
C PHE A 31 4.27 -10.83 -39.72
N SER A 32 5.15 -9.85 -39.43
CA SER A 32 5.20 -8.58 -40.15
C SER A 32 5.46 -8.76 -41.65
N ARG A 33 6.30 -9.74 -42.02
CA ARG A 33 6.65 -10.01 -43.43
C ARG A 33 5.55 -10.78 -44.17
N GLN A 34 4.85 -11.67 -43.48
CA GLN A 34 3.89 -12.59 -44.11
C GLN A 34 2.47 -12.04 -44.15
N ALA A 35 2.00 -11.40 -43.08
CA ALA A 35 0.62 -10.95 -42.94
C ALA A 35 0.41 -9.46 -43.27
N GLY A 36 1.50 -8.69 -43.43
CA GLY A 36 1.44 -7.24 -43.66
C GLY A 36 0.58 -6.47 -42.64
N PRO A 37 0.68 -6.75 -41.33
CA PRO A 37 -0.17 -6.13 -40.31
C PRO A 37 0.04 -4.62 -40.23
N SER A 38 -0.98 -3.90 -39.75
CA SER A 38 -0.84 -2.47 -39.50
C SER A 38 0.21 -2.20 -38.41
N ARG A 39 0.80 -0.99 -38.43
CA ARG A 39 1.72 -0.54 -37.37
C ARG A 39 1.09 -0.63 -35.98
N ALA A 40 -0.21 -0.41 -35.87
CA ALA A 40 -0.94 -0.49 -34.60
C ALA A 40 -0.98 -1.92 -34.02
N VAL A 41 -1.21 -2.93 -34.88
CA VAL A 41 -1.20 -4.34 -34.46
C VAL A 41 0.20 -4.77 -34.02
N LEU A 42 1.25 -4.40 -34.77
CA LEU A 42 2.63 -4.68 -34.37
C LEU A 42 3.01 -3.98 -33.05
N ALA A 43 2.58 -2.74 -32.85
CA ALA A 43 2.83 -2.02 -31.60
C ALA A 43 2.06 -2.64 -30.41
N ALA A 44 0.83 -3.12 -30.61
CA ALA A 44 0.08 -3.84 -29.60
C ALA A 44 0.78 -5.14 -29.18
N LEU A 45 1.26 -5.93 -30.15
CA LEU A 45 1.97 -7.18 -29.87
C LEU A 45 3.35 -6.94 -29.23
N ARG A 46 4.10 -5.94 -29.68
CA ARG A 46 5.39 -5.56 -29.08
C ARG A 46 5.26 -5.15 -27.62
N ARG A 47 4.21 -4.42 -27.26
CA ARG A 47 3.89 -4.07 -25.85
C ARG A 47 3.62 -5.29 -24.97
N MET A 48 3.40 -6.48 -25.54
CA MET A 48 3.31 -7.73 -24.79
C MET A 48 4.68 -8.41 -24.59
N ILE A 49 5.64 -8.18 -25.50
CA ILE A 49 7.02 -8.68 -25.40
C ILE A 49 7.80 -7.82 -24.41
N ASP A 50 7.75 -6.52 -24.64
CA ASP A 50 8.44 -5.52 -23.86
C ASP A 50 7.39 -4.45 -23.55
N PRO A 51 6.64 -4.60 -22.43
CA PRO A 51 5.75 -3.55 -22.01
C PRO A 51 6.58 -2.29 -21.90
N GLU A 52 6.28 -1.27 -22.75
CA GLU A 52 6.91 0.04 -22.69
C GLU A 52 7.09 0.39 -21.21
N PRO A 53 8.29 0.86 -20.79
CA PRO A 53 8.53 1.15 -19.38
C PRO A 53 7.38 2.03 -18.94
N THR A 54 6.50 1.46 -18.09
CA THR A 54 5.29 2.15 -17.68
C THR A 54 5.79 3.45 -17.10
N VAL A 55 5.58 4.54 -17.83
CA VAL A 55 5.96 5.85 -17.35
C VAL A 55 5.26 5.92 -16.01
N ALA A 56 6.02 6.17 -14.96
CA ALA A 56 5.50 6.29 -13.61
C ALA A 56 5.25 7.79 -13.39
N PRO A 57 4.17 8.38 -13.94
CA PRO A 57 4.04 9.84 -14.05
C PRO A 57 3.90 10.50 -12.69
N ALA A 58 3.54 9.72 -11.66
CA ALA A 58 3.39 10.17 -10.30
C ALA A 58 4.67 9.99 -9.45
N TRP A 59 5.67 9.23 -9.92
CA TRP A 59 6.95 9.11 -9.25
C TRP A 59 7.75 10.42 -9.37
N PRO A 60 8.50 10.86 -8.34
CA PRO A 60 9.33 12.05 -8.45
C PRO A 60 10.32 11.94 -9.62
N HIS A 61 10.24 12.89 -10.56
CA HIS A 61 11.01 12.84 -11.80
C HIS A 61 12.54 12.83 -11.57
N VAL A 62 13.01 13.43 -10.48
CA VAL A 62 14.44 13.43 -10.10
C VAL A 62 14.98 12.03 -9.76
N HIS A 63 14.09 11.08 -9.46
CA HIS A 63 14.43 9.71 -9.07
C HIS A 63 14.02 8.68 -10.12
N LYS A 64 13.57 9.10 -11.31
CA LYS A 64 13.01 8.18 -12.31
C LYS A 64 14.04 7.19 -12.86
N ASP A 65 15.31 7.59 -12.94
CA ASP A 65 16.42 6.81 -13.49
C ASP A 65 17.30 6.19 -12.39
N ASP A 66 16.80 6.18 -11.14
CA ASP A 66 17.50 5.63 -9.98
C ASP A 66 16.74 4.43 -9.41
N PRO A 67 17.11 3.20 -9.82
CA PRO A 67 16.48 1.96 -9.36
C PRO A 67 16.53 1.74 -7.84
N GLY A 68 17.49 2.38 -7.15
CA GLY A 68 17.64 2.25 -5.70
C GLY A 68 16.76 3.21 -4.90
N SER A 69 16.12 4.19 -5.55
CA SER A 69 15.39 5.28 -4.87
C SER A 69 14.23 4.78 -4.00
N LEU A 70 13.44 3.82 -4.50
CA LEU A 70 12.35 3.22 -3.72
C LEU A 70 12.87 2.49 -2.48
N HIS A 71 13.90 1.66 -2.64
CA HIS A 71 14.51 0.92 -1.52
C HIS A 71 15.09 1.86 -0.46
N ARG A 72 15.73 2.96 -0.86
CA ARG A 72 16.24 3.98 0.08
C ARG A 72 15.10 4.69 0.81
N LEU A 73 14.02 5.04 0.11
CA LEU A 73 12.82 5.60 0.73
C LEU A 73 12.25 4.64 1.79
N MET A 74 12.06 3.37 1.43
CA MET A 74 11.56 2.32 2.33
C MET A 74 12.43 2.23 3.58
N LYS A 75 13.75 2.10 3.41
CA LYS A 75 14.69 1.97 4.52
C LYS A 75 14.62 3.15 5.49
N ARG A 76 14.64 4.38 4.97
CA ARG A 76 14.61 5.60 5.79
C ARG A 76 13.28 5.77 6.53
N ALA A 77 12.17 5.55 5.85
CA ALA A 77 10.86 5.63 6.49
C ALA A 77 10.65 4.51 7.51
N THR A 78 11.15 3.29 7.24
CA THR A 78 11.11 2.17 8.19
C THR A 78 11.86 2.53 9.48
N ILE A 79 13.03 3.18 9.39
CA ILE A 79 13.75 3.69 10.57
C ILE A 79 12.85 4.62 11.39
N LEU A 80 12.19 5.59 10.75
CA LEU A 80 11.27 6.52 11.43
C LEU A 80 10.04 5.81 12.02
N ILE A 81 9.51 4.79 11.35
CA ILE A 81 8.40 3.98 11.87
C ILE A 81 8.84 3.22 13.13
N GLN A 82 10.07 2.70 13.17
CA GLN A 82 10.60 1.98 14.34
C GLN A 82 11.06 2.88 15.48
N ASP A 83 11.32 4.16 15.22
CA ASP A 83 11.81 5.10 16.22
C ASP A 83 10.80 5.23 17.39
N PRO A 84 11.22 4.99 18.65
CA PRO A 84 10.37 5.12 19.82
C PRO A 84 9.78 6.53 19.99
N ALA A 85 10.49 7.58 19.57
CA ALA A 85 10.05 8.97 19.65
C ALA A 85 8.97 9.31 18.61
N THR A 86 8.83 8.51 17.55
CA THR A 86 7.83 8.77 16.52
C THR A 86 6.41 8.55 17.03
N HIS A 87 5.60 9.61 17.02
CA HIS A 87 4.20 9.54 17.41
C HIS A 87 3.40 8.56 16.52
N TRP A 88 2.51 7.77 17.11
CA TRP A 88 1.80 6.68 16.42
C TRP A 88 1.01 7.13 15.18
N VAL A 89 0.40 8.32 15.20
CA VAL A 89 -0.31 8.89 14.02
C VAL A 89 0.68 9.13 12.87
N PHE A 90 1.89 9.59 13.19
CA PHE A 90 2.93 9.80 12.19
C PHE A 90 3.40 8.47 11.60
N ARG A 91 3.53 7.41 12.42
CA ARG A 91 3.82 6.05 11.92
C ARG A 91 2.77 5.56 10.93
N LEU A 92 1.48 5.78 11.21
CA LEU A 92 0.40 5.43 10.27
C LEU A 92 0.50 6.21 8.95
N ARG A 93 0.77 7.52 9.03
CA ARG A 93 0.97 8.35 7.84
C ARG A 93 2.19 7.92 7.02
N LEU A 94 3.28 7.51 7.68
CA LEU A 94 4.47 6.95 7.02
C LEU A 94 4.15 5.63 6.34
N ARG A 95 3.43 4.70 6.99
CA ARG A 95 2.99 3.44 6.37
C ARG A 95 2.14 3.69 5.12
N ARG A 96 1.17 4.62 5.20
CA ARG A 96 0.35 5.04 4.04
C ARG A 96 1.20 5.67 2.93
N MET A 97 2.18 6.52 3.29
CA MET A 97 3.10 7.12 2.35
C MET A 97 3.95 6.05 1.64
N LEU A 98 4.49 5.07 2.37
CA LEU A 98 5.26 3.98 1.77
C LEU A 98 4.40 3.15 0.84
N PHE A 99 3.18 2.82 1.23
CA PHE A 99 2.25 2.13 0.35
C PHE A 99 1.99 2.94 -0.94
N ALA A 100 1.67 4.23 -0.83
CA ALA A 100 1.51 5.11 -1.98
C ALA A 100 2.77 5.17 -2.86
N ALA A 101 3.97 5.12 -2.27
CA ALA A 101 5.23 5.09 -3.01
C ALA A 101 5.35 3.82 -3.84
N VAL A 102 4.99 2.66 -3.28
CA VAL A 102 4.99 1.39 -4.03
C VAL A 102 3.99 1.43 -5.19
N LEU A 103 2.80 2.01 -4.99
CA LEU A 103 1.82 2.13 -6.07
C LEU A 103 2.34 2.95 -7.26
N ILE A 104 3.00 4.07 -6.99
CA ILE A 104 3.39 5.03 -8.04
C ILE A 104 4.81 4.85 -8.56
N ALA A 105 5.69 4.13 -7.84
CA ALA A 105 7.07 3.90 -8.28
C ALA A 105 7.14 3.01 -9.53
N PRO A 106 8.14 3.19 -10.41
CA PRO A 106 8.32 2.34 -11.58
C PRO A 106 8.40 0.85 -11.23
N PRO A 107 7.90 -0.05 -12.12
CA PRO A 107 8.07 -1.49 -11.94
C PRO A 107 9.54 -1.92 -11.79
N GLY A 108 10.45 -1.29 -12.54
CA GLY A 108 11.90 -1.53 -12.43
C GLY A 108 12.50 -1.16 -11.06
N HIS A 109 11.80 -0.36 -10.25
CA HIS A 109 12.22 -0.02 -8.88
C HIS A 109 11.54 -0.93 -7.84
N GLY A 110 10.67 -1.84 -8.28
CA GLY A 110 9.83 -2.69 -7.42
C GLY A 110 8.43 -2.13 -7.12
N GLY A 111 8.01 -1.06 -7.78
CA GLY A 111 6.65 -0.50 -7.66
C GLY A 111 5.65 -1.05 -8.69
N LEU A 112 4.50 -0.38 -8.84
CA LEU A 112 3.45 -0.75 -9.80
C LEU A 112 3.31 0.22 -10.99
N GLY A 113 3.96 1.39 -10.94
CA GLY A 113 3.93 2.38 -12.01
C GLY A 113 2.57 3.04 -12.23
N LEU A 114 1.71 3.06 -11.22
CA LEU A 114 0.39 3.70 -11.34
C LEU A 114 0.52 5.22 -11.44
N ASP A 115 -0.36 5.83 -12.20
CA ASP A 115 -0.55 7.28 -12.17
C ASP A 115 -1.34 7.70 -10.92
N ARG A 116 -1.61 9.00 -10.79
CA ARG A 116 -2.32 9.53 -9.61
C ARG A 116 -3.75 9.01 -9.53
N GLU A 117 -4.43 8.89 -10.66
CA GLU A 117 -5.83 8.45 -10.71
C GLU A 117 -5.92 6.96 -10.36
N GLY A 118 -5.09 6.13 -10.98
CA GLY A 118 -4.98 4.71 -10.71
C GLY A 118 -4.59 4.41 -9.26
N ALA A 119 -3.67 5.19 -8.66
CA ALA A 119 -3.33 5.01 -7.25
C ALA A 119 -4.50 5.36 -6.31
N LEU A 120 -5.24 6.45 -6.59
CA LEU A 120 -6.35 6.91 -5.74
C LEU A 120 -7.64 6.10 -5.93
N GLY A 121 -7.86 5.57 -7.13
CA GLY A 121 -8.99 4.72 -7.51
C GLY A 121 -8.75 3.23 -7.27
N LEU A 122 -7.58 2.84 -6.75
CA LEU A 122 -7.24 1.43 -6.53
C LEU A 122 -8.17 0.80 -5.49
N GLY A 123 -8.96 -0.17 -5.94
CA GLY A 123 -9.82 -1.00 -5.10
C GLY A 123 -9.13 -2.29 -4.60
N PRO A 124 -9.75 -2.99 -3.63
CA PRO A 124 -9.16 -4.19 -3.01
C PRO A 124 -8.94 -5.35 -4.00
N ILE A 125 -9.90 -5.61 -4.90
CA ILE A 125 -9.79 -6.71 -5.88
C ILE A 125 -8.63 -6.47 -6.85
N GLU A 126 -8.46 -5.24 -7.31
CA GLU A 126 -7.33 -4.91 -8.18
C GLU A 126 -6.00 -4.94 -7.42
N MET A 127 -5.98 -4.48 -6.16
CA MET A 127 -4.82 -4.61 -5.29
C MET A 127 -4.42 -6.09 -5.10
N GLN A 128 -5.38 -6.99 -4.88
CA GLN A 128 -5.13 -8.43 -4.78
C GLN A 128 -4.48 -8.97 -6.07
N ARG A 129 -4.96 -8.54 -7.24
CA ARG A 129 -4.40 -8.93 -8.55
C ARG A 129 -3.00 -8.37 -8.78
N LEU A 130 -2.73 -7.15 -8.34
CA LEU A 130 -1.47 -6.46 -8.58
C LEU A 130 -0.39 -6.82 -7.56
N ARG A 131 -0.76 -7.24 -6.35
CA ARG A 131 0.18 -7.56 -5.26
C ARG A 131 1.32 -8.49 -5.66
N PRO A 132 1.12 -9.59 -6.43
CA PRO A 132 2.23 -10.46 -6.85
C PRO A 132 3.26 -9.80 -7.77
N ARG A 133 2.96 -8.62 -8.35
CA ARG A 133 3.85 -7.88 -9.25
C ARG A 133 4.80 -6.92 -8.50
N ILE A 134 4.62 -6.77 -7.20
CA ILE A 134 5.38 -5.84 -6.37
C ILE A 134 6.77 -6.43 -6.11
N GLY A 135 7.79 -5.59 -6.23
CA GLY A 135 9.17 -6.00 -6.00
C GLY A 135 9.44 -6.47 -4.58
N VAL A 136 10.34 -7.43 -4.46
CA VAL A 136 10.85 -7.94 -3.18
C VAL A 136 12.32 -7.58 -3.09
N ALA A 137 12.71 -6.89 -2.01
CA ALA A 137 14.11 -6.59 -1.73
C ALA A 137 14.71 -7.64 -0.78
N PRO A 138 16.03 -7.88 -0.80
CA PRO A 138 16.68 -8.79 0.16
C PRO A 138 16.53 -8.33 1.62
N ASP A 139 16.70 -7.03 1.89
CA ASP A 139 16.57 -6.42 3.22
C ASP A 139 15.08 -6.11 3.52
N PRO A 140 14.46 -6.72 4.55
CA PRO A 140 13.05 -6.48 4.93
C PRO A 140 12.71 -5.02 5.18
N GLN A 141 13.66 -4.21 5.66
CA GLN A 141 13.45 -2.78 5.93
C GLN A 141 13.34 -1.94 4.66
N SER A 142 13.87 -2.46 3.55
CA SER A 142 13.84 -1.84 2.23
C SER A 142 12.78 -2.43 1.30
N CYS A 143 12.05 -3.46 1.75
CA CYS A 143 11.20 -4.30 0.90
C CYS A 143 9.83 -3.67 0.58
N PRO A 144 9.52 -3.38 -0.71
CA PRO A 144 8.22 -2.84 -1.13
C PRO A 144 7.03 -3.74 -0.75
N ALA A 145 7.16 -5.06 -0.92
CA ALA A 145 6.12 -6.01 -0.54
C ALA A 145 5.82 -6.00 0.97
N CYS A 146 6.83 -5.82 1.83
CA CYS A 146 6.64 -5.66 3.28
C CYS A 146 5.91 -4.35 3.64
N ALA A 147 6.20 -3.26 2.94
CA ALA A 147 5.49 -1.99 3.14
C ALA A 147 4.01 -2.10 2.75
N VAL A 148 3.70 -2.81 1.66
CA VAL A 148 2.33 -3.10 1.25
C VAL A 148 1.61 -3.94 2.29
N TRP A 149 2.21 -5.05 2.71
CA TRP A 149 1.65 -5.90 3.77
C TRP A 149 1.35 -5.08 5.04
N SER A 150 2.28 -4.22 5.46
CA SER A 150 2.13 -3.39 6.67
C SER A 150 0.97 -2.41 6.57
N TRP A 151 0.67 -1.88 5.38
CA TRP A 151 -0.47 -1.02 5.18
C TRP A 151 -1.79 -1.79 5.09
N LEU A 152 -1.79 -2.95 4.41
CA LEU A 152 -2.96 -3.83 4.34
C LEU A 152 -3.40 -4.29 5.74
N ASP A 153 -2.46 -4.59 6.63
CA ASP A 153 -2.78 -4.90 8.04
C ASP A 153 -3.46 -3.71 8.75
N VAL A 154 -3.00 -2.48 8.52
CA VAL A 154 -3.61 -1.27 9.10
C VAL A 154 -5.04 -1.07 8.60
N ILE A 155 -5.28 -1.12 7.29
CA ILE A 155 -6.62 -0.87 6.74
C ILE A 155 -7.56 -2.05 7.02
N GLY A 156 -7.07 -3.28 7.04
CA GLY A 156 -7.85 -4.45 7.44
C GLY A 156 -8.25 -4.38 8.91
N THR A 157 -7.32 -3.98 9.79
CA THR A 157 -7.63 -3.72 11.21
C THR A 157 -8.67 -2.61 11.33
N ASN A 158 -8.59 -1.55 10.54
CA ASN A 158 -9.57 -0.45 10.60
C ASN A 158 -10.98 -0.88 10.17
N ASN A 159 -11.09 -1.82 9.24
CA ASN A 159 -12.37 -2.24 8.70
C ASN A 159 -13.07 -3.28 9.59
N GLY A 160 -12.30 -4.22 10.13
CA GLY A 160 -12.83 -5.27 11.01
C GLY A 160 -12.92 -4.88 12.49
N TRP A 161 -12.20 -3.84 12.93
CA TRP A 161 -11.99 -3.56 14.36
C TRP A 161 -12.16 -2.09 14.73
N SER A 162 -12.22 -1.83 16.05
CA SER A 162 -12.33 -0.48 16.58
C SER A 162 -11.12 0.42 16.27
N HIS A 163 -11.34 1.73 16.29
CA HIS A 163 -10.26 2.74 16.24
C HIS A 163 -9.17 2.51 17.30
N GLN A 164 -9.52 1.91 18.45
CA GLN A 164 -8.55 1.56 19.50
C GLN A 164 -7.58 0.46 19.03
N SER A 165 -8.02 -0.47 18.19
CA SER A 165 -7.18 -1.51 17.58
C SER A 165 -6.15 -0.92 16.62
N VAL A 166 -6.58 0.02 15.76
CA VAL A 166 -5.67 0.77 14.87
C VAL A 166 -4.65 1.58 15.67
N ARG A 167 -5.10 2.24 16.76
CA ARG A 167 -4.19 2.96 17.67
C ARG A 167 -3.18 2.02 18.34
N ALA A 168 -3.62 0.84 18.78
CA ALA A 168 -2.72 -0.17 19.34
C ALA A 168 -1.71 -0.65 18.30
N LEU A 169 -2.14 -0.92 17.07
CA LEU A 169 -1.27 -1.29 15.95
C LEU A 169 -0.27 -0.18 15.58
N GLY A 170 -0.69 1.09 15.58
CA GLY A 170 0.21 2.22 15.34
C GLY A 170 1.24 2.44 16.46
N ARG A 171 0.92 2.00 17.68
CA ARG A 171 1.87 2.01 18.81
C ARG A 171 2.86 0.85 18.75
N ARG A 172 2.49 -0.27 18.15
CA ARG A 172 3.40 -1.41 17.94
C ARG A 172 4.49 -0.99 16.96
N ARG A 173 5.73 -1.24 17.38
CA ARG A 173 6.88 -1.29 16.47
C ARG A 173 6.78 -2.60 15.69
N ASP A 174 7.29 -2.59 14.47
CA ASP A 174 7.41 -3.85 13.74
C ASP A 174 8.43 -4.71 14.50
N GLN A 175 8.18 -6.02 14.63
CA GLN A 175 9.14 -6.91 15.26
C GLN A 175 10.47 -6.82 14.51
N LYS A 176 11.56 -6.86 15.26
CA LYS A 176 12.94 -6.70 14.77
C LYS A 176 13.44 -8.02 14.17
N ASP A 177 12.55 -8.74 13.51
CA ASP A 177 12.87 -10.01 12.90
C ASP A 177 13.47 -9.72 11.52
N ASP A 178 14.57 -10.40 11.19
CA ASP A 178 15.18 -10.35 9.85
C ASP A 178 14.30 -11.02 8.77
N GLU A 179 13.06 -11.34 9.12
CA GLU A 179 12.08 -12.01 8.27
C GLU A 179 11.21 -11.04 7.48
N HIS A 180 10.90 -11.44 6.26
CA HIS A 180 10.00 -10.70 5.39
C HIS A 180 8.54 -10.88 5.81
N ARG A 181 7.95 -9.82 6.36
CA ARG A 181 6.52 -9.81 6.79
C ARG A 181 5.53 -10.19 5.69
N HIS A 182 5.84 -9.88 4.43
CA HIS A 182 4.96 -10.22 3.31
C HIS A 182 4.84 -11.73 3.04
N LEU A 183 5.70 -12.55 3.65
CA LEU A 183 5.62 -14.02 3.64
C LEU A 183 4.61 -14.56 4.67
N LEU A 184 4.27 -13.75 5.68
CA LEU A 184 3.22 -14.09 6.63
C LEU A 184 1.86 -14.00 5.96
N ARG A 185 0.90 -14.79 6.45
CA ARG A 185 -0.51 -14.59 6.10
C ARG A 185 -0.93 -13.19 6.47
N ASP A 186 -1.88 -12.64 5.71
CA ASP A 186 -2.46 -11.34 6.04
C ASP A 186 -3.06 -11.41 7.44
N ALA A 187 -2.55 -10.59 8.34
CA ALA A 187 -2.99 -10.56 9.74
C ALA A 187 -4.47 -10.15 9.85
N SER A 188 -4.92 -9.29 8.93
CA SER A 188 -6.29 -8.77 8.85
C SER A 188 -6.78 -8.80 7.41
N PRO A 189 -7.30 -9.94 6.88
CA PRO A 189 -7.73 -10.06 5.48
C PRO A 189 -8.93 -9.18 5.10
N ASP A 190 -9.59 -8.58 6.09
CA ASP A 190 -10.72 -7.65 5.94
C ASP A 190 -10.40 -6.38 5.14
N TRP A 191 -9.12 -6.16 4.80
CA TRP A 191 -8.74 -5.14 3.82
C TRP A 191 -9.41 -5.36 2.46
N LEU A 192 -9.80 -6.61 2.14
CA LEU A 192 -10.57 -6.95 0.94
C LEU A 192 -11.97 -6.33 0.93
N LEU A 193 -12.49 -5.94 2.09
CA LEU A 193 -13.81 -5.33 2.26
C LEU A 193 -13.74 -3.80 2.28
N CYS A 194 -12.57 -3.19 2.14
CA CYS A 194 -12.39 -1.73 2.12
C CYS A 194 -12.87 -1.10 0.80
N VAL A 195 -13.39 0.13 0.85
CA VAL A 195 -13.85 0.86 -0.35
C VAL A 195 -12.67 1.30 -1.23
N GLY A 196 -11.51 1.56 -0.65
CA GLY A 196 -10.30 1.96 -1.38
C GLY A 196 -9.02 1.70 -0.60
N MET A 197 -7.88 1.71 -1.30
CA MET A 197 -6.59 1.36 -0.71
C MET A 197 -5.82 2.53 -0.11
N LEU A 198 -6.24 3.78 -0.35
CA LEU A 198 -5.63 4.99 0.22
C LEU A 198 -6.64 5.85 0.98
N PRO A 199 -7.28 5.35 2.06
CA PRO A 199 -8.23 6.14 2.84
C PRO A 199 -7.62 7.44 3.42
N ALA A 200 -8.48 8.43 3.63
CA ALA A 200 -8.13 9.66 4.33
C ALA A 200 -7.76 9.36 5.80
N ILE A 201 -6.80 10.13 6.34
CA ILE A 201 -6.41 10.06 7.75
C ILE A 201 -6.45 11.47 8.30
N ASP A 202 -7.21 11.68 9.37
CA ASP A 202 -7.33 12.99 10.01
C ASP A 202 -6.09 13.34 10.87
N ARG A 203 -6.18 14.41 11.66
CA ARG A 203 -5.10 14.84 12.57
C ARG A 203 -4.94 13.95 13.80
N TRP A 204 -5.96 13.18 14.16
CA TRP A 204 -5.98 12.32 15.34
C TRP A 204 -5.69 10.85 15.03
N GLY A 205 -5.56 10.50 13.74
CA GLY A 205 -5.27 9.15 13.28
C GLY A 205 -6.53 8.34 12.93
N TYR A 206 -7.69 8.99 12.86
CA TYR A 206 -8.92 8.37 12.37
C TYR A 206 -8.78 8.12 10.86
N ILE A 207 -9.04 6.87 10.45
CA ILE A 207 -9.00 6.45 9.05
C ILE A 207 -10.45 6.38 8.57
N ASP A 208 -10.80 7.25 7.61
CA ASP A 208 -12.14 7.27 7.03
C ASP A 208 -12.28 6.10 6.03
N PRO A 209 -13.19 5.13 6.28
CA PRO A 209 -13.34 3.96 5.41
C PRO A 209 -14.03 4.26 4.08
N TYR A 210 -14.70 5.41 3.95
CA TYR A 210 -15.51 5.78 2.78
C TYR A 210 -14.85 6.86 1.92
N SER A 211 -13.95 7.66 2.50
CA SER A 211 -13.24 8.72 1.79
C SER A 211 -11.82 8.30 1.40
N SER A 212 -11.52 8.32 0.09
CA SER A 212 -10.15 8.20 -0.40
C SER A 212 -9.35 9.48 -0.11
N MET A 213 -8.02 9.37 -0.13
CA MET A 213 -7.09 10.47 -0.03
C MET A 213 -7.38 11.50 -1.14
N HIS A 214 -7.51 12.77 -0.77
CA HIS A 214 -7.68 13.83 -1.76
C HIS A 214 -6.44 13.97 -2.68
N PRO A 215 -6.58 14.29 -3.98
CA PRO A 215 -5.45 14.45 -4.91
C PRO A 215 -4.36 15.45 -4.45
N SER A 216 -4.76 16.53 -3.76
CA SER A 216 -3.79 17.48 -3.17
C SER A 216 -2.96 16.86 -2.04
N SER A 217 -3.55 15.95 -1.26
CA SER A 217 -2.85 15.19 -0.22
C SER A 217 -1.85 14.21 -0.83
N LEU A 218 -2.20 13.55 -1.95
CA LEU A 218 -1.24 12.71 -2.68
C LEU A 218 -0.07 13.54 -3.20
N SER A 219 -0.33 14.74 -3.71
CA SER A 219 0.73 15.66 -4.15
C SER A 219 1.66 16.08 -3.00
N ALA A 220 1.11 16.34 -1.80
CA ALA A 220 1.91 16.62 -0.61
C ALA A 220 2.74 15.40 -0.17
N VAL A 221 2.15 14.21 -0.26
CA VAL A 221 2.81 12.93 0.01
C VAL A 221 3.98 12.70 -0.96
N ILE A 222 3.82 12.94 -2.26
CA ILE A 222 4.90 12.84 -3.26
C ILE A 222 6.05 13.80 -2.94
N ARG A 223 5.74 15.04 -2.53
CA ARG A 223 6.77 16.00 -2.09
C ARG A 223 7.50 15.52 -0.83
N ALA A 224 6.77 14.95 0.13
CA ALA A 224 7.37 14.40 1.36
C ALA A 224 8.26 13.19 1.08
N MET A 225 7.88 12.31 0.15
CA MET A 225 8.73 11.20 -0.32
C MET A 225 10.05 11.73 -0.87
N ASN A 226 9.99 12.71 -1.78
CA ASN A 226 11.18 13.34 -2.36
C ASN A 226 12.11 13.92 -1.28
N ALA A 227 11.54 14.67 -0.34
CA ALA A 227 12.31 15.24 0.78
C ALA A 227 12.95 14.15 1.65
N LEU A 228 12.27 13.02 1.87
CA LEU A 228 12.81 11.92 2.67
C LEU A 228 13.90 11.13 1.93
N VAL A 229 13.85 11.02 0.60
CA VAL A 229 14.92 10.39 -0.20
C VAL A 229 16.18 11.25 -0.27
N GLU A 230 16.01 12.57 -0.37
CA GLU A 230 17.13 13.53 -0.46
C GLU A 230 17.70 13.95 0.90
N GLY A 231 16.89 13.85 1.96
CA GLY A 231 17.28 14.30 3.30
C GLY A 231 18.44 13.52 3.93
N PRO A 232 18.87 13.90 5.15
CA PRO A 232 19.82 13.10 5.91
C PRO A 232 19.20 11.74 6.28
N VAL A 233 20.04 10.71 6.43
CA VAL A 233 19.59 9.40 6.92
C VAL A 233 19.06 9.59 8.36
N PRO A 234 17.82 9.17 8.67
CA PRO A 234 17.30 9.26 10.02
C PRO A 234 18.16 8.44 10.99
N VAL A 235 18.50 9.04 12.13
CA VAL A 235 19.15 8.36 13.25
C VAL A 235 18.07 8.12 14.30
N PRO A 236 17.77 6.86 14.66
CA PRO A 236 16.76 6.57 15.68
C PRO A 236 17.15 7.23 17.01
N ALA A 237 16.16 7.78 17.72
CA ALA A 237 16.38 8.20 19.10
C ALA A 237 16.88 7.01 19.94
N PRO A 238 17.79 7.23 20.91
CA PRO A 238 18.19 6.20 21.84
C PRO A 238 16.95 5.63 22.51
N VAL A 239 16.84 4.29 22.55
CA VAL A 239 15.76 3.63 23.27
C VAL A 239 15.93 4.01 24.74
N PRO A 240 14.98 4.73 25.36
CA PRO A 240 15.05 4.97 26.79
C PRO A 240 15.10 3.61 27.48
N ASP A 241 15.98 3.44 28.47
CA ASP A 241 15.91 2.29 29.36
C ASP A 241 14.46 2.15 29.77
N SER A 242 13.88 1.00 29.46
CA SER A 242 12.46 0.78 29.68
C SER A 242 12.28 0.70 31.18
N GLU A 243 12.02 1.82 31.83
CA GLU A 243 11.46 1.80 33.17
C GLU A 243 10.26 0.85 33.10
N PRO A 244 10.19 -0.16 33.98
CA PRO A 244 9.09 -1.10 33.97
C PRO A 244 7.81 -0.27 33.98
N ARG A 245 6.99 -0.40 32.91
CA ARG A 245 5.67 0.24 32.86
C ARG A 245 5.00 -0.10 34.19
N THR A 246 4.77 0.91 35.03
CA THR A 246 3.94 0.75 36.22
C THR A 246 2.72 -0.03 35.77
N ALA A 247 2.53 -1.21 36.38
CA ALA A 247 1.43 -2.10 36.04
C ALA A 247 0.17 -1.25 35.92
N ALA A 248 -0.56 -1.40 34.82
CA ALA A 248 -1.83 -0.71 34.66
C ALA A 248 -2.62 -0.94 35.95
N ARG A 249 -3.01 0.16 36.62
CA ARG A 249 -3.71 0.11 37.91
C ARG A 249 -4.79 -0.96 37.81
N ALA A 250 -4.69 -1.98 38.66
CA ALA A 250 -5.73 -3.00 38.76
C ALA A 250 -7.03 -2.28 39.15
N ILE A 251 -8.01 -2.31 38.25
CA ILE A 251 -9.35 -1.82 38.53
C ILE A 251 -9.95 -2.81 39.52
N SER A 252 -10.35 -2.33 40.70
CA SER A 252 -10.98 -3.20 41.68
C SER A 252 -12.39 -3.59 41.19
N PRO A 253 -12.96 -4.73 41.64
CA PRO A 253 -14.32 -5.12 41.28
C PRO A 253 -15.37 -4.02 41.56
N GLN A 254 -15.17 -3.26 42.64
CA GLN A 254 -16.02 -2.12 43.01
C GLN A 254 -15.84 -0.89 42.10
N GLU A 255 -14.67 -0.72 41.49
CA GLU A 255 -14.44 0.33 40.50
C GLU A 255 -15.00 -0.08 39.14
N GLU A 256 -14.89 -1.35 38.77
CA GLU A 256 -15.53 -1.92 37.58
C GLU A 256 -17.06 -1.79 37.65
N GLU A 257 -17.68 -2.16 38.78
CA GLU A 257 -19.13 -2.02 38.98
C GLU A 257 -19.60 -0.55 38.86
N ARG A 258 -18.81 0.40 39.39
CA ARG A 258 -19.10 1.84 39.26
C ARG A 258 -18.96 2.32 37.81
N ILE A 259 -17.99 1.82 37.07
CA ILE A 259 -17.80 2.15 35.65
C ILE A 259 -18.98 1.62 34.84
N LEU A 260 -19.41 0.38 35.08
CA LEU A 260 -20.54 -0.24 34.40
C LEU A 260 -21.85 0.48 34.71
N ALA A 261 -22.13 0.78 35.98
CA ALA A 261 -23.32 1.53 36.37
C ALA A 261 -23.37 2.92 35.70
N ARG A 262 -22.22 3.58 35.56
CA ARG A 262 -22.12 4.87 34.87
C ARG A 262 -22.33 4.76 33.36
N ALA A 263 -21.86 3.68 32.75
CA ALA A 263 -22.07 3.39 31.34
C ALA A 263 -23.55 3.08 31.04
N ASP A 264 -24.23 2.36 31.94
CA ASP A 264 -25.66 2.07 31.85
C ASP A 264 -26.50 3.35 31.99
N GLU A 265 -26.16 4.22 32.93
CA GLU A 265 -26.81 5.53 33.09
C GLU A 265 -26.68 6.39 31.82
N LEU A 266 -25.48 6.45 31.24
CA LEU A 266 -25.23 7.18 29.99
C LEU A 266 -26.02 6.58 28.83
N THR A 267 -26.08 5.25 28.73
CA THR A 267 -26.84 4.54 27.69
C THR A 267 -28.34 4.83 27.82
N ALA A 268 -28.88 4.77 29.04
CA ALA A 268 -30.28 5.11 29.31
C ALA A 268 -30.61 6.56 28.96
N ARG A 269 -29.70 7.48 29.25
CA ARG A 269 -29.85 8.91 28.94
C ARG A 269 -29.82 9.17 27.44
N VAL A 270 -28.91 8.53 26.70
CA VAL A 270 -28.85 8.61 25.23
C VAL A 270 -30.12 7.99 24.61
N ALA A 271 -30.56 6.83 25.08
CA ALA A 271 -31.80 6.19 24.61
C ALA A 271 -33.05 7.03 24.90
N LYS A 272 -33.06 7.83 25.97
CA LYS A 272 -34.13 8.79 26.24
C LYS A 272 -34.12 9.95 25.24
N ILE A 273 -32.96 10.56 25.01
CA ILE A 273 -32.79 11.65 24.03
C ILE A 273 -33.20 11.19 22.62
N LEU A 274 -32.77 10.00 22.22
CA LEU A 274 -33.11 9.45 20.90
C LEU A 274 -34.60 9.13 20.74
N ARG A 275 -35.34 8.87 21.82
CA ARG A 275 -36.80 8.70 21.80
C ARG A 275 -37.57 10.01 21.81
N GLU A 276 -36.99 11.07 22.37
CA GLU A 276 -37.61 12.40 22.44
C GLU A 276 -37.40 13.22 21.15
N TYR A 277 -36.35 12.92 20.38
CA TYR A 277 -35.93 13.73 19.22
C TYR A 277 -35.60 12.94 17.95
N GLY A 278 -35.83 11.63 17.92
CA GLY A 278 -35.67 10.76 16.73
C GLY A 278 -37.02 10.32 16.18
#